data_AF-A0A8S2EZU7-F1
#
_entry.id   AF-A0A8S2EZU7-F1
#
_cell.length_a   1.000
_cell.length_b   1.000
_cell.length_c   1.000
_cell.angle_alpha   90.00
_cell.angle_beta   90.00
_cell.angle_gamma   90.00
#
_symmetry.space_group_name_H-M   'P 1'
#
loop_
_entity.id
_entity.type
_entity.pdbx_description
1 polymer ?
#
loop_
_entity_poly.entity_id
_entity_poly.type
_entity_poly.pdbx_seq_one_letter_code
_entity_poly.pdbx_strand_id
1 'polypeptide(L)'
;MGLAAYGQGEILKETFSQLAQITDDGFILDKDILCFRIPEFTQLEALFGKRREKDDPINEHHQNIAAALQAFTNEAVLSLVKRLYHLHPSDNLCLAGGVALNCVTNWLVKEIGEFQTIFIPPAPHDGGTAIGAALYVYHTRANIKLSPALQLNPYTGPEFSTEQIRCAIEKSGFNGRISEDSAVEAADMIANGKIVGWFQNRMEFGPRALGNRSLLADPRHIATRDLLNRKVKHREDFRPFAPSVLAERANEWFEIGRPSESLKYMLFSCPVRPDKAEKIPAVLHIDGTARLQLVDRELNISYYRLIERFEQLTGIPLVLNTSFNDSEPIVCSPADALFTFKHTLIDAVILQNFVIERGN
;
A
#
# COMPACT_ATOMS: atom_id res chain seq x y z
N MET A 1 4.88 -7.68 -8.46
CA MET A 1 5.65 -6.69 -7.68
C MET A 1 6.48 -7.35 -6.59
N GLY A 2 5.93 -7.79 -5.45
CA GLY A 2 6.77 -8.33 -4.35
C GLY A 2 7.66 -9.50 -4.77
N LEU A 3 7.10 -10.49 -5.47
CA LEU A 3 7.88 -11.64 -5.97
C LEU A 3 8.99 -11.26 -6.97
N ALA A 4 8.84 -10.13 -7.68
CA ALA A 4 9.78 -9.72 -8.73
C ALA A 4 11.18 -9.42 -8.18
N ALA A 5 11.31 -8.94 -6.94
CA ALA A 5 12.61 -8.66 -6.36
C ALA A 5 13.41 -9.92 -5.97
N TYR A 6 12.80 -11.10 -6.04
CA TYR A 6 13.47 -12.38 -5.80
C TYR A 6 13.99 -13.03 -7.09
N GLY A 7 13.57 -12.54 -8.27
CA GLY A 7 13.87 -13.16 -9.55
C GLY A 7 14.93 -12.41 -10.36
N GLN A 8 15.45 -13.10 -11.38
CA GLN A 8 16.37 -12.58 -12.38
C GLN A 8 15.64 -12.47 -13.72
N GLY A 9 15.06 -11.31 -13.98
CA GLY A 9 14.21 -11.09 -15.17
C GLY A 9 14.94 -11.24 -16.50
N GLU A 10 16.24 -10.94 -16.56
CA GLU A 10 17.06 -11.04 -17.78
C GLU A 10 17.09 -12.47 -18.35
N ILE A 11 16.94 -13.50 -17.52
CA ILE A 11 16.92 -14.91 -17.95
C ILE A 11 15.77 -15.19 -18.93
N LEU A 12 14.64 -14.50 -18.76
CA LEU A 12 13.44 -14.70 -19.59
C LEU A 12 13.23 -13.58 -20.62
N LYS A 13 14.23 -12.73 -20.86
CA LYS A 13 14.09 -11.59 -21.76
C LYS A 13 13.72 -11.99 -23.19
N GLU A 14 14.40 -12.98 -23.75
CA GLU A 14 14.13 -13.48 -25.11
C GLU A 14 12.73 -14.11 -25.19
N THR A 15 12.37 -14.93 -24.21
CA THR A 15 11.02 -15.50 -24.07
C THR A 15 9.96 -14.41 -24.00
N PHE A 16 10.17 -13.38 -23.18
CA PHE A 16 9.23 -12.28 -23.01
C PHE A 16 9.10 -11.42 -24.27
N SER A 17 10.18 -11.29 -25.07
CA SER A 17 10.15 -10.55 -26.34
C SER A 17 9.24 -11.16 -27.42
N GLN A 18 8.91 -12.45 -27.30
CA GLN A 18 7.91 -13.10 -28.15
C GLN A 18 6.48 -12.68 -27.77
N LEU A 19 6.25 -12.38 -26.49
CA LEU A 19 4.96 -11.91 -25.98
C LEU A 19 4.77 -10.41 -26.17
N ALA A 20 5.81 -9.63 -25.89
CA ALA A 20 5.71 -8.20 -25.71
C ALA A 20 7.00 -7.48 -26.07
N GLN A 21 6.88 -6.39 -26.83
CA GLN A 21 8.03 -5.63 -27.33
C GLN A 21 7.83 -4.14 -27.09
N ILE A 22 8.89 -3.47 -26.62
CA ILE A 22 8.92 -2.02 -26.52
C ILE A 22 9.16 -1.44 -27.93
N THR A 23 8.45 -0.37 -28.26
CA THR A 23 8.64 0.39 -29.49
C THR A 23 8.98 1.83 -29.16
N ASP A 24 9.43 2.60 -30.17
CA ASP A 24 9.77 4.02 -30.01
C ASP A 24 8.60 4.86 -29.47
N ASP A 25 7.38 4.42 -29.75
CA ASP A 25 6.14 5.12 -29.43
C ASP A 25 5.25 4.39 -28.39
N GLY A 26 5.73 3.31 -27.78
CA GLY A 26 4.98 2.55 -26.78
C GLY A 26 5.40 1.10 -26.70
N PHE A 27 4.45 0.19 -26.89
CA PHE A 27 4.70 -1.24 -26.87
C PHE A 27 3.69 -2.01 -27.70
N ILE A 28 4.08 -3.22 -28.13
CA ILE A 28 3.25 -4.19 -28.83
C ILE A 28 3.08 -5.40 -27.92
N LEU A 29 1.88 -5.97 -27.92
CA LEU A 29 1.57 -7.24 -27.27
C LEU A 29 1.04 -8.22 -28.30
N ASP A 30 1.49 -9.46 -28.22
CA ASP A 30 0.92 -10.57 -28.96
C ASP A 30 -0.42 -10.97 -28.32
N LYS A 31 -1.51 -10.69 -29.04
CA LYS A 31 -2.88 -10.95 -28.58
C LYS A 31 -3.24 -12.43 -28.65
N ASP A 32 -2.61 -13.18 -29.55
CA ASP A 32 -2.87 -14.60 -29.74
C ASP A 32 -2.23 -15.40 -28.61
N ILE A 33 -1.04 -14.97 -28.14
CA ILE A 33 -0.42 -15.54 -26.94
C ILE A 33 -1.20 -15.13 -25.67
N LEU A 34 -1.55 -13.85 -25.51
CA LEU A 34 -2.24 -13.37 -24.30
C LEU A 34 -3.69 -13.86 -24.15
N CYS A 35 -4.37 -14.16 -25.26
CA CYS A 35 -5.79 -14.54 -25.26
C CYS A 35 -6.65 -13.61 -24.39
N PHE A 36 -6.49 -12.29 -24.55
CA PHE A 36 -7.03 -11.30 -23.60
C PHE A 36 -8.54 -11.47 -23.35
N ARG A 37 -8.94 -11.56 -22.06
CA ARG A 37 -10.31 -11.79 -21.56
C ARG A 37 -10.89 -13.18 -21.87
N ILE A 38 -10.08 -14.11 -22.36
CA ILE A 38 -10.43 -15.52 -22.52
C ILE A 38 -9.58 -16.31 -21.52
N PRO A 39 -10.16 -17.20 -20.70
CA PRO A 39 -9.40 -17.99 -19.73
C PRO A 39 -8.66 -19.16 -20.41
N GLU A 40 -7.89 -18.84 -21.45
CA GLU A 40 -7.09 -19.77 -22.25
C GLU A 40 -5.61 -19.44 -22.02
N PHE A 41 -4.83 -20.43 -21.61
CA PHE A 41 -3.44 -20.24 -21.17
C PHE A 41 -2.45 -21.09 -21.96
N THR A 42 -2.88 -21.93 -22.90
CA THR A 42 -2.02 -22.89 -23.60
C THR A 42 -0.79 -22.23 -24.24
N GLN A 43 -0.94 -21.06 -24.88
CA GLN A 43 0.18 -20.34 -25.49
C GLN A 43 1.12 -19.73 -24.45
N LEU A 44 0.58 -19.20 -23.35
CA LEU A 44 1.39 -18.72 -22.22
C LEU A 44 2.13 -19.87 -21.54
N GLU A 45 1.51 -21.05 -21.42
CA GLU A 45 2.16 -22.24 -20.86
C GLU A 45 3.22 -22.83 -21.79
N ALA A 46 3.02 -22.73 -23.11
CA ALA A 46 4.05 -23.08 -24.08
C ALA A 46 5.28 -22.17 -23.97
N LEU A 47 5.06 -20.88 -23.67
CA LEU A 47 6.11 -19.88 -23.60
C LEU A 47 6.82 -19.84 -22.23
N PHE A 48 6.06 -19.92 -21.14
CA PHE A 48 6.55 -19.76 -19.76
C PHE A 48 6.46 -21.04 -18.93
N GLY A 49 6.11 -22.18 -19.51
CA GLY A 49 5.90 -23.42 -18.77
C GLY A 49 4.55 -23.48 -18.06
N LYS A 50 4.26 -24.65 -17.48
CA LYS A 50 2.97 -24.97 -16.86
C LYS A 50 2.56 -23.93 -15.82
N ARG A 51 1.29 -23.55 -15.82
CA ARG A 51 0.69 -22.71 -14.79
C ARG A 51 0.84 -23.35 -13.41
N ARG A 52 1.18 -22.52 -12.43
CA ARG A 52 1.21 -22.89 -11.01
C ARG A 52 -0.21 -23.14 -10.49
N GLU A 53 -0.45 -24.29 -9.87
CA GLU A 53 -1.68 -24.55 -9.12
C GLU A 53 -1.66 -23.84 -7.75
N LYS A 54 -2.82 -23.69 -7.12
CA LYS A 54 -2.97 -22.89 -5.88
C LYS A 54 -1.95 -23.28 -4.79
N ASP A 55 -1.74 -24.57 -4.60
CA ASP A 55 -0.94 -25.14 -3.51
C ASP A 55 0.50 -25.51 -3.93
N ASP A 56 0.86 -25.31 -5.21
CA ASP A 56 2.20 -25.60 -5.69
C ASP A 56 3.22 -24.60 -5.11
N PRO A 57 4.45 -25.05 -4.78
CA PRO A 57 5.49 -24.17 -4.28
C PRO A 57 5.87 -23.10 -5.31
N ILE A 58 6.24 -21.93 -4.82
CA ILE A 58 6.81 -20.86 -5.64
C ILE A 58 8.31 -21.11 -5.75
N ASN A 59 8.80 -21.31 -6.98
CA ASN A 59 10.19 -21.59 -7.29
C ASN A 59 10.85 -20.40 -8.00
N GLU A 60 12.14 -20.54 -8.30
CA GLU A 60 12.94 -19.53 -9.01
C GLU A 60 12.36 -19.17 -10.39
N HIS A 61 11.80 -20.15 -11.10
CA HIS A 61 11.17 -19.89 -12.41
C HIS A 61 9.99 -18.92 -12.30
N HIS A 62 9.11 -19.08 -11.31
CA HIS A 62 8.02 -18.15 -11.03
C HIS A 62 8.53 -16.75 -10.65
N GLN A 63 9.64 -16.68 -9.91
CA GLN A 63 10.28 -15.41 -9.55
C GLN A 63 10.84 -14.71 -10.78
N ASN A 64 11.50 -15.45 -11.69
CA ASN A 64 12.04 -14.92 -12.94
C ASN A 64 10.92 -14.39 -13.86
N ILE A 65 9.79 -15.09 -13.97
CA ILE A 65 8.62 -14.60 -14.72
C ILE A 65 8.12 -13.27 -14.13
N ALA A 66 7.98 -13.20 -12.81
CA ALA A 66 7.52 -11.99 -12.13
C ALA A 66 8.50 -10.81 -12.31
N ALA A 67 9.81 -11.08 -12.27
CA ALA A 67 10.86 -10.10 -12.51
C ALA A 67 10.86 -9.58 -13.95
N ALA A 68 10.76 -10.47 -14.95
CA ALA A 68 10.68 -10.11 -16.36
C ALA A 68 9.43 -9.26 -16.67
N LEU A 69 8.26 -9.65 -16.15
CA LEU A 69 7.03 -8.87 -16.31
C LEU A 69 7.14 -7.48 -15.66
N GLN A 70 7.75 -7.38 -14.48
CA GLN A 70 7.96 -6.09 -13.82
C GLN A 70 8.93 -5.21 -14.61
N ALA A 71 10.03 -5.76 -15.12
CA ALA A 71 10.99 -5.05 -15.96
C ALA A 71 10.33 -4.51 -17.24
N PHE A 72 9.60 -5.36 -17.97
CA PHE A 72 8.84 -4.94 -19.14
C PHE A 72 7.82 -3.84 -18.81
N THR A 73 7.08 -3.98 -17.70
CA THR A 73 6.11 -2.96 -17.26
C THR A 73 6.79 -1.62 -16.98
N ASN A 74 7.98 -1.63 -16.36
CA ASN A 74 8.77 -0.43 -16.11
C ASN A 74 9.14 0.25 -17.43
N GLU A 75 9.72 -0.50 -18.37
CA GLU A 75 10.14 0.02 -19.67
C GLU A 75 8.95 0.56 -20.49
N ALA A 76 7.82 -0.16 -20.51
CA ALA A 76 6.61 0.25 -21.23
C ALA A 76 6.05 1.57 -20.70
N VAL A 77 5.93 1.72 -19.37
CA VAL A 77 5.43 2.96 -18.78
C VAL A 77 6.41 4.11 -19.00
N LEU A 78 7.72 3.89 -18.84
CA LEU A 78 8.73 4.92 -19.09
C LEU A 78 8.72 5.39 -20.55
N SER A 79 8.61 4.47 -21.51
CA SER A 79 8.47 4.81 -22.94
C SER A 79 7.24 5.68 -23.20
N LEU A 80 6.09 5.30 -22.64
CA LEU A 80 4.86 6.09 -22.77
C LEU A 80 4.96 7.47 -22.11
N VAL A 81 5.57 7.57 -20.93
CA VAL A 81 5.75 8.84 -20.21
C VAL A 81 6.69 9.76 -20.99
N LYS A 82 7.80 9.24 -21.49
CA LYS A 82 8.73 9.99 -22.33
C LYS A 82 8.06 10.52 -23.60
N ARG A 83 7.29 9.67 -24.28
CA ARG A 83 6.50 10.07 -25.44
C ARG A 83 5.51 11.18 -25.09
N LEU A 84 4.78 11.03 -23.98
CA LEU A 84 3.84 12.04 -23.50
C LEU A 84 4.53 13.38 -23.24
N TYR A 85 5.71 13.37 -22.63
CA TYR A 85 6.49 14.58 -22.40
C TYR A 85 6.88 15.28 -23.71
N HIS A 86 7.31 14.52 -24.73
CA HIS A 86 7.65 15.09 -26.03
C HIS A 86 6.42 15.68 -26.77
N LEU A 87 5.25 15.03 -26.64
CA LEU A 87 4.01 15.53 -27.25
C LEU A 87 3.45 16.75 -26.50
N HIS A 88 3.58 16.75 -25.17
CA HIS A 88 3.02 17.77 -24.29
C HIS A 88 4.00 18.12 -23.16
N PRO A 89 5.05 18.93 -23.45
CA PRO A 89 6.01 19.34 -22.43
C PRO A 89 5.33 20.06 -21.27
N SER A 90 5.54 19.54 -20.06
CA SER A 90 4.94 20.03 -18.82
C SER A 90 5.81 19.59 -17.64
N ASP A 91 5.80 20.36 -16.56
CA ASP A 91 6.43 19.95 -15.30
C ASP A 91 5.61 18.90 -14.55
N ASN A 92 4.31 18.78 -14.86
CA ASN A 92 3.37 17.99 -14.08
C ASN A 92 2.87 16.77 -14.87
N LEU A 93 2.91 15.61 -14.22
CA LEU A 93 2.33 14.35 -14.69
C LEU A 93 1.27 13.84 -13.72
N CYS A 94 0.08 13.54 -14.24
CA CYS A 94 -0.97 12.84 -13.51
C CYS A 94 -1.09 11.41 -14.03
N LEU A 95 -1.06 10.42 -13.14
CA LEU A 95 -1.26 9.02 -13.49
C LEU A 95 -2.55 8.48 -12.86
N ALA A 96 -3.26 7.67 -13.64
CA ALA A 96 -4.45 6.91 -13.21
C ALA A 96 -4.49 5.55 -13.94
N GLY A 97 -5.49 4.75 -13.64
CA GLY A 97 -5.61 3.37 -14.10
C GLY A 97 -4.99 2.37 -13.11
N GLY A 98 -5.39 1.10 -13.20
CA GLY A 98 -4.95 0.06 -12.27
C GLY A 98 -3.43 -0.15 -12.24
N VAL A 99 -2.73 0.09 -13.36
CA VAL A 99 -1.26 0.01 -13.45
C VAL A 99 -0.58 1.06 -12.56
N ALA A 100 -1.21 2.21 -12.31
CA ALA A 100 -0.67 3.26 -11.45
C ALA A 100 -0.67 2.87 -9.95
N LEU A 101 -1.15 1.68 -9.58
CA LEU A 101 -0.89 1.08 -8.26
C LEU A 101 0.50 0.43 -8.16
N ASN A 102 1.26 0.38 -9.26
CA ASN A 102 2.59 -0.21 -9.30
C ASN A 102 3.62 0.75 -8.68
N CYS A 103 3.81 0.63 -7.36
CA CYS A 103 4.68 1.53 -6.61
C CYS A 103 6.17 1.47 -7.00
N VAL A 104 6.61 0.36 -7.63
CA VAL A 104 7.97 0.22 -8.16
C VAL A 104 8.11 1.04 -9.45
N THR A 105 7.19 0.86 -10.40
CA THR A 105 7.16 1.63 -11.64
C THR A 105 6.97 3.12 -11.37
N ASN A 106 6.07 3.49 -10.45
CA ASN A 106 5.83 4.88 -10.08
C ASN A 106 7.09 5.56 -9.54
N TRP A 107 7.92 4.84 -8.75
CA TRP A 107 9.19 5.36 -8.26
C TRP A 107 10.15 5.67 -9.41
N LEU A 108 10.26 4.76 -10.39
CA LEU A 108 11.10 4.99 -11.57
C LEU A 108 10.61 6.20 -12.37
N VAL A 109 9.32 6.27 -12.70
CA VAL A 109 8.75 7.45 -13.39
C VAL A 109 9.08 8.73 -12.62
N LYS A 110 8.97 8.68 -11.28
CA LYS A 110 9.25 9.81 -10.39
C LYS A 110 10.71 10.20 -10.30
N GLU A 111 11.67 9.31 -10.45
CA GLU A 111 13.09 9.67 -10.28
C GLU A 111 13.84 9.82 -11.61
N ILE A 112 13.52 9.02 -12.61
CA ILE A 112 14.22 9.04 -13.91
C ILE A 112 13.39 9.68 -15.04
N GLY A 113 12.09 9.90 -14.83
CA GLY A 113 11.22 10.54 -15.83
C GLY A 113 11.45 12.04 -15.96
N GLU A 114 10.94 12.62 -17.04
CA GLU A 114 11.18 14.00 -17.44
C GLU A 114 10.34 15.02 -16.65
N PHE A 115 9.22 14.59 -16.07
CA PHE A 115 8.30 15.43 -15.31
C PHE A 115 8.81 15.72 -13.90
N GLN A 116 8.69 16.96 -13.42
CA GLN A 116 9.18 17.40 -12.11
C GLN A 116 8.26 17.00 -10.95
N THR A 117 6.96 17.05 -11.18
CA THR A 117 5.94 16.72 -10.18
C THR A 117 5.05 15.61 -10.70
N ILE A 118 4.83 14.60 -9.86
CA ILE A 118 3.92 13.50 -10.16
C ILE A 118 2.80 13.48 -9.14
N PHE A 119 1.58 13.34 -9.65
CA PHE A 119 0.39 13.11 -8.86
C PHE A 119 -0.33 11.82 -9.30
N ILE A 120 -0.64 11.00 -8.31
CA ILE A 120 -1.41 9.76 -8.41
C ILE A 120 -2.44 9.79 -7.28
N PRO A 121 -3.75 9.71 -7.56
CA PRO A 121 -4.77 9.71 -6.52
C PRO A 121 -4.70 8.43 -5.67
N PRO A 122 -5.25 8.40 -4.44
CA PRO A 122 -5.18 7.22 -3.56
C PRO A 122 -5.88 5.97 -4.13
N ALA A 123 -6.84 6.16 -5.03
CA ALA A 123 -7.55 5.09 -5.74
C ALA A 123 -7.45 5.29 -7.27
N PRO A 124 -6.27 5.09 -7.89
CA PRO A 124 -6.10 5.35 -9.31
C PRO A 124 -6.76 4.28 -10.20
N HIS A 125 -7.11 3.12 -9.64
CA HIS A 125 -7.87 2.06 -10.32
C HIS A 125 -9.33 2.46 -10.61
N ASP A 126 -10.09 1.56 -11.23
CA ASP A 126 -11.49 1.76 -11.62
C ASP A 126 -12.41 2.29 -10.51
N GLY A 127 -12.18 1.94 -9.24
CA GLY A 127 -12.94 2.51 -8.12
C GLY A 127 -12.87 4.04 -8.00
N GLY A 128 -11.78 4.68 -8.44
CA GLY A 128 -11.65 6.14 -8.47
C GLY A 128 -12.39 6.83 -9.62
N THR A 129 -12.91 6.07 -10.59
CA THR A 129 -13.63 6.66 -11.74
C THR A 129 -14.90 7.38 -11.32
N ALA A 130 -15.54 6.97 -10.21
CA ALA A 130 -16.69 7.69 -9.64
C ALA A 130 -16.32 9.12 -9.22
N ILE A 131 -15.15 9.29 -8.59
CA ILE A 131 -14.61 10.62 -8.23
C ILE A 131 -14.28 11.40 -9.51
N GLY A 132 -13.58 10.77 -10.46
CA GLY A 132 -13.25 11.39 -11.75
C GLY A 132 -14.47 11.88 -12.52
N ALA A 133 -15.54 11.08 -12.56
CA ALA A 133 -16.80 11.45 -13.22
C ALA A 133 -17.50 12.62 -12.53
N ALA A 134 -17.52 12.63 -11.18
CA ALA A 134 -18.07 13.74 -10.40
C ALA A 134 -17.28 15.04 -10.66
N LEU A 135 -15.94 14.97 -10.62
CA LEU A 135 -15.06 16.11 -10.91
C LEU A 135 -15.22 16.60 -12.36
N TYR A 136 -15.35 15.69 -13.32
CA TYR A 136 -15.59 16.04 -14.72
C TYR A 136 -16.89 16.85 -14.87
N VAL A 137 -18.00 16.37 -14.30
CA VAL A 137 -19.28 17.10 -14.34
C VAL A 137 -19.18 18.44 -13.61
N TYR A 138 -18.55 18.46 -12.42
CA TYR A 138 -18.36 19.66 -11.62
C TYR A 138 -17.59 20.75 -12.39
N HIS A 139 -16.50 20.38 -13.05
CA HIS A 139 -15.71 21.32 -13.84
C HIS A 139 -16.36 21.73 -15.15
N THR A 140 -16.87 20.77 -15.93
CA THR A 140 -17.33 21.05 -17.30
C THR A 140 -18.76 21.57 -17.37
N ARG A 141 -19.64 21.15 -16.45
CA ARG A 141 -21.06 21.56 -16.46
C ARG A 141 -21.36 22.67 -15.48
N ALA A 142 -20.79 22.64 -14.27
CA ALA A 142 -21.03 23.70 -13.29
C ALA A 142 -20.08 24.90 -13.45
N ASN A 143 -19.04 24.78 -14.30
CA ASN A 143 -18.00 25.80 -14.51
C ASN A 143 -17.35 26.28 -13.20
N ILE A 144 -17.30 25.40 -12.19
CA ILE A 144 -16.67 25.70 -10.92
C ILE A 144 -15.23 25.24 -10.99
N LYS A 145 -14.29 26.17 -10.74
CA LYS A 145 -12.89 25.83 -10.55
C LYS A 145 -12.72 25.30 -9.13
N LEU A 146 -12.09 24.14 -9.01
CA LEU A 146 -11.66 23.64 -7.71
C LEU A 146 -10.67 24.64 -7.13
N SER A 147 -10.84 24.92 -5.85
CA SER A 147 -9.83 25.69 -5.11
C SER A 147 -8.50 24.93 -5.17
N PRO A 148 -7.37 25.60 -5.45
CA PRO A 148 -6.04 25.01 -5.27
C PRO A 148 -5.80 24.50 -3.84
N ALA A 149 -6.59 24.98 -2.87
CA ALA A 149 -6.55 24.52 -1.48
C ALA A 149 -7.30 23.20 -1.23
N LEU A 150 -7.96 22.61 -2.25
CA LEU A 150 -8.57 21.29 -2.10
C LEU A 150 -7.45 20.24 -2.02
N GLN A 151 -7.00 19.96 -0.80
CA GLN A 151 -6.17 18.80 -0.52
C GLN A 151 -7.04 17.54 -0.67
N LEU A 152 -6.58 16.60 -1.49
CA LEU A 152 -7.21 15.29 -1.61
C LEU A 152 -7.04 14.52 -0.30
N ASN A 153 -8.10 14.50 0.49
CA ASN A 153 -8.18 13.73 1.72
C ASN A 153 -8.68 12.30 1.39
N PRO A 154 -7.91 11.24 1.68
CA PRO A 154 -8.35 9.88 1.41
C PRO A 154 -9.47 9.43 2.36
N TYR A 155 -9.70 10.08 3.50
CA TYR A 155 -10.65 9.67 4.54
C TYR A 155 -12.10 10.09 4.23
N THR A 156 -12.65 9.58 3.13
CA THR A 156 -14.01 9.91 2.65
C THR A 156 -15.05 8.86 3.01
N GLY A 157 -14.64 7.71 3.54
CA GLY A 157 -15.52 6.62 3.96
C GLY A 157 -16.31 6.90 5.25
N PRO A 158 -17.07 5.93 5.75
CA PRO A 158 -17.90 6.10 6.94
C PRO A 158 -17.08 6.29 8.21
N GLU A 159 -17.68 7.00 9.16
CA GLU A 159 -17.25 7.14 10.54
C GLU A 159 -18.38 6.67 11.45
N PHE A 160 -18.03 6.17 12.64
CA PHE A 160 -18.97 5.55 13.55
C PHE A 160 -18.95 6.28 14.89
N SER A 161 -20.14 6.52 15.44
CA SER A 161 -20.29 7.16 16.75
C SER A 161 -19.88 6.22 17.89
N THR A 162 -19.61 6.81 19.05
CA THR A 162 -19.35 6.09 20.30
C THR A 162 -20.45 5.06 20.60
N GLU A 163 -21.72 5.41 20.38
CA GLU A 163 -22.88 4.54 20.60
C GLU A 163 -22.89 3.35 19.64
N GLN A 164 -22.56 3.56 18.36
CA GLN A 164 -22.49 2.49 17.37
C GLN A 164 -21.37 1.51 17.70
N ILE A 165 -20.21 2.02 18.13
CA ILE A 165 -19.07 1.19 18.56
C ILE A 165 -19.44 0.41 19.82
N ARG A 166 -19.97 1.07 20.85
CA ARG A 166 -20.41 0.42 22.10
C ARG A 166 -21.40 -0.72 21.83
N CYS A 167 -22.41 -0.47 21.00
CA CYS A 167 -23.40 -1.48 20.62
C CYS A 167 -22.77 -2.67 19.87
N ALA A 168 -21.78 -2.42 19.00
CA ALA A 168 -21.06 -3.49 18.31
C ALA A 168 -20.23 -4.34 19.29
N ILE A 169 -19.57 -3.70 20.27
CA ILE A 169 -18.82 -4.38 21.33
C ILE A 169 -19.74 -5.28 22.16
N GLU A 170 -20.86 -4.73 22.66
CA GLU A 170 -21.85 -5.49 23.45
C GLU A 170 -22.36 -6.73 22.69
N LYS A 171 -22.66 -6.59 21.39
CA LYS A 171 -23.12 -7.70 20.55
C LYS A 171 -22.04 -8.73 20.23
N SER A 172 -20.77 -8.34 20.24
CA SER A 172 -19.66 -9.23 19.92
C SER A 172 -19.33 -10.23 21.03
N GLY A 173 -19.75 -9.93 22.27
CA GLY A 173 -19.40 -10.69 23.46
C GLY A 173 -18.02 -10.37 24.04
N PHE A 174 -17.30 -9.38 23.47
CA PHE A 174 -16.06 -8.86 24.04
C PHE A 174 -16.34 -7.79 25.09
N ASN A 175 -15.44 -7.70 26.08
CA ASN A 175 -15.40 -6.58 27.01
C ASN A 175 -14.40 -5.54 26.50
N GLY A 176 -14.85 -4.29 26.34
CA GLY A 176 -13.99 -3.16 25.99
C GLY A 176 -13.89 -2.18 27.14
N ARG A 177 -12.69 -1.68 27.42
CA ARG A 177 -12.49 -0.53 28.32
C ARG A 177 -12.28 0.75 27.53
N ILE A 178 -12.52 1.89 28.15
CA ILE A 178 -12.24 3.19 27.54
C ILE A 178 -10.81 3.59 27.91
N SER A 179 -10.03 3.97 26.91
CA SER A 179 -8.73 4.60 27.08
C SER A 179 -8.89 6.12 27.16
N GLU A 180 -8.11 6.75 28.03
CA GLU A 180 -8.00 8.21 28.10
C GLU A 180 -7.22 8.76 26.89
N ASP A 181 -6.26 7.99 26.37
CA ASP A 181 -5.47 8.32 25.19
C ASP A 181 -5.12 7.07 24.39
N SER A 182 -5.99 6.74 23.43
CA SER A 182 -5.86 5.55 22.61
C SER A 182 -4.60 5.53 21.75
N ALA A 183 -4.08 6.70 21.35
CA ALA A 183 -2.86 6.81 20.57
C ALA A 183 -1.63 6.45 21.40
N VAL A 184 -1.57 6.94 22.65
CA VAL A 184 -0.49 6.60 23.58
C VAL A 184 -0.49 5.12 23.89
N GLU A 185 -1.67 4.60 24.20
CA GLU A 185 -1.81 3.21 24.59
C GLU A 185 -1.50 2.24 23.44
N ALA A 186 -1.94 2.56 22.22
CA ALA A 186 -1.58 1.80 21.03
C ALA A 186 -0.06 1.78 20.82
N ALA A 187 0.61 2.93 20.94
CA ALA A 187 2.05 3.03 20.78
C ALA A 187 2.80 2.21 21.84
N ASP A 188 2.37 2.25 23.11
CA ASP A 188 2.93 1.42 24.17
C ASP A 188 2.72 -0.08 23.88
N MET A 189 1.53 -0.49 23.41
CA MET A 189 1.26 -1.87 23.01
C MET A 189 2.17 -2.33 21.86
N ILE A 190 2.29 -1.50 20.82
CA ILE A 190 3.12 -1.80 19.64
C ILE A 190 4.60 -1.88 20.03
N ALA A 191 5.10 -0.95 20.86
CA ALA A 191 6.48 -0.97 21.34
C ALA A 191 6.81 -2.20 22.20
N ASN A 192 5.79 -2.81 22.81
CA ASN A 192 5.89 -4.08 23.54
C ASN A 192 5.62 -5.31 22.66
N GLY A 193 5.63 -5.16 21.33
CA GLY A 193 5.54 -6.26 20.36
C GLY A 193 4.12 -6.78 20.10
N LYS A 194 3.07 -6.12 20.59
CA LYS A 194 1.67 -6.48 20.27
C LYS A 194 1.31 -6.04 18.85
N ILE A 195 0.50 -6.85 18.17
CA ILE A 195 -0.18 -6.45 16.94
C ILE A 195 -1.51 -5.80 17.32
N VAL A 196 -1.71 -4.56 16.88
CA VAL A 196 -2.89 -3.76 17.24
C VAL A 196 -3.74 -3.50 16.00
N GLY A 197 -5.01 -3.92 16.05
CA GLY A 197 -6.04 -3.47 15.12
C GLY A 197 -6.45 -2.04 15.44
N TRP A 198 -6.16 -1.11 14.55
CA TRP A 198 -6.37 0.32 14.71
C TRP A 198 -7.53 0.79 13.83
N PHE A 199 -8.63 1.19 14.48
CA PHE A 199 -9.87 1.65 13.85
C PHE A 199 -10.20 3.06 14.36
N GLN A 200 -9.97 4.08 13.54
CA GLN A 200 -10.18 5.48 13.91
C GLN A 200 -10.93 6.25 12.82
N ASN A 201 -11.76 7.20 13.24
CA ASN A 201 -12.37 8.22 12.38
C ASN A 201 -12.97 7.67 11.07
N ARG A 202 -13.03 8.52 10.03
CA ARG A 202 -13.49 8.17 8.69
C ARG A 202 -12.55 7.18 8.00
N MET A 203 -13.11 6.13 7.41
CA MET A 203 -12.33 5.15 6.63
C MET A 203 -11.64 5.80 5.40
N GLU A 204 -10.44 5.33 5.10
CA GLU A 204 -9.69 5.68 3.89
C GLU A 204 -10.30 5.05 2.62
N PHE A 205 -10.27 5.80 1.51
CA PHE A 205 -10.72 5.35 0.19
C PHE A 205 -9.55 4.84 -0.65
N GLY A 206 -9.73 3.66 -1.24
CA GLY A 206 -8.74 2.99 -2.07
C GLY A 206 -8.29 1.65 -1.47
N PRO A 207 -7.30 0.99 -2.10
CA PRO A 207 -6.93 -0.37 -1.76
C PRO A 207 -5.89 -0.47 -0.63
N ARG A 208 -5.51 0.65 -0.01
CA ARG A 208 -4.47 0.74 1.02
C ARG A 208 -5.10 1.22 2.32
N ALA A 209 -4.73 0.58 3.43
CA ALA A 209 -4.97 1.15 4.74
C ALA A 209 -3.91 2.22 5.01
N LEU A 210 -4.37 3.40 5.41
CA LEU A 210 -3.59 4.62 5.54
C LEU A 210 -3.70 5.18 6.98
N GLY A 211 -3.90 4.32 7.97
CA GLY A 211 -3.90 4.71 9.39
C GLY A 211 -5.28 4.87 10.03
N ASN A 212 -6.39 4.55 9.35
CA ASN A 212 -7.72 4.57 9.96
C ASN A 212 -8.38 3.18 10.02
N ARG A 213 -8.01 2.24 9.15
CA ARG A 213 -8.42 0.82 9.22
C ARG A 213 -7.20 -0.09 9.04
N SER A 214 -6.29 -0.07 10.01
CA SER A 214 -4.93 -0.61 9.89
C SER A 214 -4.62 -1.68 10.94
N LEU A 215 -3.76 -2.65 10.61
CA LEU A 215 -3.03 -3.44 11.60
C LEU A 215 -1.66 -2.82 11.75
N LEU A 216 -1.32 -2.49 12.99
CA LEU A 216 -0.09 -1.83 13.35
C LEU A 216 0.79 -2.77 14.15
N ALA A 217 2.10 -2.72 13.88
CA ALA A 217 3.08 -3.54 14.59
C ALA A 217 4.46 -2.88 14.62
N ASP A 218 5.35 -3.45 15.42
CA ASP A 218 6.71 -2.97 15.63
C ASP A 218 7.61 -3.24 14.41
N PRO A 219 8.19 -2.21 13.77
CA PRO A 219 9.05 -2.39 12.60
C PRO A 219 10.45 -2.94 12.93
N ARG A 220 10.88 -2.91 14.20
CA ARG A 220 12.28 -3.13 14.62
C ARG A 220 12.74 -4.59 14.55
N HIS A 221 11.81 -5.54 14.48
CA HIS A 221 12.11 -6.96 14.59
C HIS A 221 11.53 -7.75 13.42
N ILE A 222 12.37 -8.51 12.71
CA ILE A 222 11.93 -9.36 11.59
C ILE A 222 10.86 -10.38 12.02
N ALA A 223 10.94 -10.85 13.26
CA ALA A 223 9.96 -11.78 13.84
C ALA A 223 8.53 -11.18 13.86
N THR A 224 8.38 -9.86 13.89
CA THR A 224 7.06 -9.19 13.81
C THR A 224 6.39 -9.44 12.46
N ARG A 225 7.16 -9.43 11.36
CA ARG A 225 6.65 -9.76 10.02
C ARG A 225 6.13 -11.19 9.98
N ASP A 226 6.93 -12.12 10.48
CA ASP A 226 6.58 -13.55 10.48
C ASP A 226 5.40 -13.84 11.43
N LEU A 227 5.28 -13.07 12.51
CA LEU A 227 4.16 -13.12 13.42
C LEU A 227 2.87 -12.63 12.75
N LEU A 228 2.89 -11.49 12.05
CA LEU A 228 1.75 -10.98 11.28
C LEU A 228 1.28 -11.94 10.18
N ASN A 229 2.22 -12.52 9.44
CA ASN A 229 1.91 -13.51 8.41
C ASN A 229 1.21 -14.74 9.01
N ARG A 230 1.70 -15.26 10.14
CA ARG A 230 1.11 -16.43 10.80
C ARG A 230 -0.21 -16.15 11.52
N LYS A 231 -0.32 -15.01 12.22
CA LYS A 231 -1.46 -14.68 13.08
C LYS A 231 -2.68 -14.17 12.31
N VAL A 232 -2.47 -13.58 11.14
CA VAL A 232 -3.54 -12.83 10.45
C VAL A 232 -3.55 -13.06 8.95
N LYS A 233 -2.41 -12.92 8.27
CA LYS A 233 -2.45 -12.79 6.81
C LYS A 233 -2.49 -14.09 6.06
N HIS A 234 -1.93 -15.16 6.62
CA HIS A 234 -1.80 -16.47 5.97
C HIS A 234 -1.26 -16.37 4.53
N ARG A 235 -0.38 -15.38 4.28
CA ARG A 235 0.15 -15.02 2.97
C ARG A 235 1.63 -15.39 2.87
N GLU A 236 2.09 -15.42 1.63
CA GLU A 236 3.44 -15.79 1.26
C GLU A 236 4.48 -14.79 1.79
N ASP A 237 5.65 -15.27 2.20
CA ASP A 237 6.68 -14.48 2.90
C ASP A 237 7.29 -13.35 2.06
N PHE A 238 7.14 -13.39 0.74
CA PHE A 238 7.65 -12.35 -0.17
C PHE A 238 6.77 -11.09 -0.22
N ARG A 239 5.60 -11.07 0.43
CA ARG A 239 4.76 -9.85 0.45
C ARG A 239 5.29 -8.88 1.50
N PRO A 240 5.83 -7.72 1.11
CA PRO A 240 6.32 -6.73 2.06
C PRO A 240 5.17 -6.06 2.81
N PHE A 241 5.43 -5.66 4.04
CA PHE A 241 4.62 -4.67 4.75
C PHE A 241 5.14 -3.25 4.46
N ALA A 242 4.30 -2.26 4.78
CA ALA A 242 4.59 -0.87 4.47
C ALA A 242 4.89 -0.10 5.76
N PRO A 243 5.89 0.80 5.77
CA PRO A 243 6.07 1.75 6.86
C PRO A 243 5.15 2.96 6.71
N SER A 244 4.56 3.39 7.82
CA SER A 244 3.99 4.73 7.99
C SER A 244 4.94 5.56 8.84
N VAL A 245 5.49 6.64 8.28
CA VAL A 245 6.51 7.50 8.91
C VAL A 245 5.99 8.91 9.09
N LEU A 246 6.43 9.60 10.15
CA LEU A 246 6.22 11.03 10.30
C LEU A 246 6.84 11.77 9.10
N ALA A 247 6.06 12.63 8.44
CA ALA A 247 6.45 13.26 7.19
C ALA A 247 7.77 14.06 7.32
N GLU A 248 7.92 14.79 8.43
CA GLU A 248 9.10 15.60 8.75
C GLU A 248 10.36 14.77 9.02
N ARG A 249 10.23 13.48 9.37
CA ARG A 249 11.37 12.58 9.62
C ARG A 249 11.68 11.67 8.43
N ALA A 250 10.82 11.62 7.41
CA ALA A 250 10.94 10.66 6.31
C ALA A 250 12.30 10.72 5.58
N ASN A 251 12.82 11.92 5.32
CA ASN A 251 14.11 12.13 4.66
C ASN A 251 15.31 11.59 5.45
N GLU A 252 15.19 11.40 6.76
CA GLU A 252 16.24 10.80 7.61
C GLU A 252 16.29 9.28 7.49
N TRP A 253 15.22 8.66 6.98
CA TRP A 253 15.03 7.20 6.95
C TRP A 253 15.00 6.62 5.55
N PHE A 254 14.45 7.38 4.59
CA PHE A 254 14.23 6.96 3.22
C PHE A 254 14.82 7.97 2.26
N GLU A 255 15.26 7.49 1.11
CA GLU A 255 15.49 8.32 -0.06
C GLU A 255 14.13 8.55 -0.71
N ILE A 256 13.47 9.68 -0.40
CA ILE A 256 12.11 9.97 -0.91
C ILE A 256 12.12 10.72 -2.24
N GLY A 257 13.29 11.13 -2.74
CA GLY A 257 13.48 11.72 -4.08
C GLY A 257 12.72 13.03 -4.30
N ARG A 258 12.24 13.27 -5.53
CA ARG A 258 11.44 14.47 -5.86
C ARG A 258 10.16 14.57 -4.99
N PRO A 259 9.63 15.76 -4.71
CA PRO A 259 8.38 15.89 -3.96
C PRO A 259 7.18 15.27 -4.68
N SER A 260 6.29 14.60 -3.94
CA SER A 260 4.99 14.14 -4.45
C SER A 260 4.01 13.89 -3.31
N GLU A 261 2.80 14.47 -3.41
CA GLU A 261 1.70 14.22 -2.46
C GLU A 261 1.31 12.72 -2.41
N SER A 262 1.58 11.96 -3.47
CA SER A 262 1.24 10.55 -3.55
C SER A 262 2.08 9.65 -2.63
N LEU A 263 3.14 10.18 -2.02
CA LEU A 263 3.88 9.53 -0.92
C LEU A 263 2.99 9.32 0.32
N LYS A 264 1.87 10.05 0.45
CA LYS A 264 0.88 9.89 1.53
C LYS A 264 -0.01 8.65 1.34
N TYR A 265 0.05 8.01 0.17
CA TYR A 265 -0.92 6.97 -0.23
C TYR A 265 -0.29 5.60 -0.49
N MET A 266 0.96 5.36 -0.09
CA MET A 266 1.71 4.12 -0.37
C MET A 266 1.83 3.82 -1.88
N LEU A 267 2.08 4.84 -2.69
CA LEU A 267 2.18 4.72 -4.16
C LEU A 267 3.61 4.72 -4.68
N PHE A 268 4.63 4.76 -3.81
CA PHE A 268 6.05 4.68 -4.18
C PHE A 268 6.81 3.68 -3.29
N SER A 269 7.67 2.87 -3.91
CA SER A 269 8.68 2.07 -3.19
C SER A 269 9.97 2.88 -3.13
N CYS A 270 10.34 3.34 -1.93
CA CYS A 270 11.49 4.21 -1.73
C CYS A 270 12.66 3.39 -1.16
N PRO A 271 13.91 3.61 -1.61
CA PRO A 271 15.09 3.04 -0.95
C PRO A 271 15.17 3.49 0.51
N VAL A 272 15.49 2.54 1.40
CA VAL A 272 15.80 2.87 2.80
C VAL A 272 17.26 3.28 2.89
N ARG A 273 17.56 4.30 3.71
CA ARG A 273 18.95 4.72 3.90
C ARG A 273 19.78 3.57 4.50
N PRO A 274 21.00 3.30 3.98
CA PRO A 274 21.79 2.14 4.41
C PRO A 274 22.04 2.06 5.92
N ASP A 275 22.24 3.20 6.60
CA ASP A 275 22.48 3.27 8.06
C ASP A 275 21.23 3.07 8.92
N LYS A 276 20.05 2.94 8.29
CA LYS A 276 18.76 2.77 8.95
C LYS A 276 18.14 1.38 8.73
N ALA A 277 18.53 0.68 7.67
CA ALA A 277 17.92 -0.58 7.26
C ALA A 277 17.85 -1.61 8.40
N GLU A 278 18.94 -1.81 9.13
CA GLU A 278 19.01 -2.77 10.25
C GLU A 278 18.08 -2.42 11.43
N LYS A 279 17.64 -1.17 11.54
CA LYS A 279 16.76 -0.71 12.63
C LYS A 279 15.28 -0.98 12.37
N ILE A 280 14.89 -1.24 11.11
CA ILE A 280 13.49 -1.42 10.70
C ILE A 280 13.30 -2.64 9.77
N PRO A 281 13.89 -3.81 10.08
CA PRO A 281 13.93 -4.94 9.15
C PRO A 281 12.53 -5.49 8.78
N ALA A 282 11.50 -5.26 9.59
CA ALA A 282 10.17 -5.84 9.36
C ALA A 282 9.40 -5.19 8.19
N VAL A 283 9.82 -4.00 7.74
CA VAL A 283 9.18 -3.24 6.65
C VAL A 283 10.02 -3.20 5.37
N LEU A 284 11.19 -3.85 5.38
CA LEU A 284 12.09 -3.90 4.24
C LEU A 284 11.71 -5.01 3.26
N HIS A 285 11.84 -4.69 1.98
CA HIS A 285 11.94 -5.68 0.94
C HIS A 285 13.38 -6.22 0.84
N ILE A 286 13.56 -7.36 0.16
CA ILE A 286 14.89 -7.97 -0.05
C ILE A 286 15.86 -7.06 -0.82
N ASP A 287 15.35 -6.10 -1.59
CA ASP A 287 16.14 -5.12 -2.35
C ASP A 287 16.45 -3.84 -1.56
N GLY A 288 16.11 -3.80 -0.26
CA GLY A 288 16.35 -2.64 0.61
C GLY A 288 15.36 -1.49 0.41
N THR A 289 14.30 -1.67 -0.37
CA THR A 289 13.23 -0.67 -0.52
C THR A 289 12.05 -0.92 0.42
N ALA A 290 11.22 0.09 0.62
CA ALA A 290 9.96 -0.02 1.36
C ALA A 290 8.88 0.86 0.74
N ARG A 291 7.63 0.39 0.76
CA ARG A 291 6.49 1.15 0.23
C ARG A 291 5.95 2.14 1.24
N LEU A 292 6.35 3.40 1.11
CA LEU A 292 6.22 4.41 2.15
C LEU A 292 4.83 5.06 2.22
N GLN A 293 4.32 5.29 3.43
CA GLN A 293 3.28 6.27 3.73
C GLN A 293 3.87 7.44 4.55
N LEU A 294 3.75 8.67 4.07
CA LEU A 294 3.95 9.86 4.88
C LEU A 294 2.71 10.18 5.71
N VAL A 295 2.92 10.51 6.98
CA VAL A 295 1.85 10.88 7.92
C VAL A 295 2.06 12.33 8.34
N ASP A 296 1.18 13.20 7.84
CA ASP A 296 1.11 14.61 8.25
C ASP A 296 0.16 14.77 9.44
N ARG A 297 0.53 15.69 10.34
CA ARG A 297 -0.25 16.03 11.52
C ARG A 297 -1.64 16.56 11.18
N GLU A 298 -1.72 17.39 10.14
CA GLU A 298 -2.95 18.06 9.68
C GLU A 298 -3.93 17.07 9.03
N LEU A 299 -3.40 16.01 8.41
CA LEU A 299 -4.21 15.04 7.67
C LEU A 299 -4.78 13.96 8.60
N ASN A 300 -4.00 13.50 9.59
CA ASN A 300 -4.43 12.47 10.55
C ASN A 300 -3.76 12.61 11.92
N ILE A 301 -4.30 13.48 12.77
CA ILE A 301 -3.73 13.78 14.10
C ILE A 301 -3.66 12.54 15.02
N SER A 302 -4.67 11.68 15.03
CA SER A 302 -4.67 10.49 15.89
C SER A 302 -3.55 9.53 15.50
N TYR A 303 -3.35 9.32 14.20
CA TYR A 303 -2.29 8.43 13.72
C TYR A 303 -0.89 9.06 13.88
N TYR A 304 -0.77 10.37 13.64
CA TYR A 304 0.45 11.13 13.90
C TYR A 304 0.88 10.99 15.37
N ARG A 305 -0.04 11.23 16.34
CA ARG A 305 0.26 11.14 17.77
C ARG A 305 0.70 9.73 18.21
N LEU A 306 0.12 8.69 17.59
CA LEU A 306 0.54 7.30 17.84
C LEU A 306 2.00 7.10 17.42
N ILE A 307 2.36 7.54 16.21
CA ILE A 307 3.72 7.37 15.68
C ILE A 307 4.71 8.25 16.45
N GLU A 308 4.34 9.49 16.79
CA GLU A 308 5.13 10.40 17.64
C GLU A 308 5.41 9.77 19.00
N ARG A 309 4.39 9.18 19.64
CA ARG A 309 4.59 8.46 20.90
C ARG A 309 5.50 7.24 20.71
N PHE A 310 5.30 6.48 19.64
CA PHE A 310 6.17 5.34 19.33
C PHE A 310 7.63 5.77 19.14
N GLU A 311 7.86 6.93 18.51
CA GLU A 311 9.19 7.52 18.39
C GLU A 311 9.78 7.85 19.76
N GLN A 312 9.03 8.49 20.65
CA GLN A 312 9.50 8.82 22.00
C GLN A 312 9.91 7.58 22.80
N LEU A 313 9.23 6.45 22.58
CA LEU A 313 9.52 5.18 23.25
C LEU A 313 10.72 4.43 22.67
N THR A 314 10.94 4.54 21.35
CA THR A 314 11.82 3.61 20.62
C THR A 314 12.95 4.27 19.85
N GLY A 315 12.88 5.58 19.65
CA GLY A 315 13.75 6.35 18.74
C GLY A 315 13.43 6.14 17.25
N ILE A 316 12.32 5.47 16.91
CA ILE A 316 11.91 5.15 15.54
C ILE A 316 10.64 5.92 15.17
N PRO A 317 10.67 6.84 14.18
CA PRO A 317 9.53 7.70 13.82
C PRO A 317 8.54 7.04 12.84
N LEU A 318 8.41 5.71 12.91
CA LEU A 318 7.53 4.95 12.02
C LEU A 318 7.02 3.68 12.67
N VAL A 319 5.88 3.20 12.18
CA VAL A 319 5.30 1.90 12.53
C VAL A 319 5.08 1.06 11.27
N LEU A 320 5.05 -0.25 11.43
CA LEU A 320 4.59 -1.14 10.36
C LEU A 320 3.07 -0.99 10.22
N ASN A 321 2.60 -0.77 9.00
CA ASN A 321 1.20 -0.67 8.65
C ASN A 321 0.82 -1.70 7.57
N THR A 322 -0.28 -2.41 7.81
CA THR A 322 -0.95 -3.22 6.79
C THR A 322 -2.47 -3.10 6.92
N SER A 323 -3.21 -3.49 5.88
CA SER A 323 -4.67 -3.51 5.89
C SER A 323 -5.26 -4.27 7.08
N PHE A 324 -6.27 -3.71 7.74
CA PHE A 324 -7.06 -4.44 8.74
C PHE A 324 -8.08 -5.33 8.04
N ASN A 325 -7.67 -6.58 7.83
CA ASN A 325 -8.44 -7.69 7.25
C ASN A 325 -7.61 -8.99 7.37
N ASP A 326 -8.22 -10.13 7.08
CA ASP A 326 -7.51 -11.37 6.75
C ASP A 326 -7.60 -11.62 5.24
N SER A 327 -8.66 -12.29 4.82
CA SER A 327 -8.93 -12.70 3.43
C SER A 327 -10.13 -11.96 2.82
N GLU A 328 -10.70 -11.01 3.57
CA GLU A 328 -11.83 -10.15 3.22
C GLU A 328 -11.37 -8.74 2.80
N PRO A 329 -12.25 -7.84 2.33
CA PRO A 329 -11.94 -6.41 2.17
C PRO A 329 -11.45 -5.76 3.47
N ILE A 330 -10.87 -4.56 3.39
CA ILE A 330 -10.53 -3.79 4.60
C ILE A 330 -11.79 -3.59 5.44
N VAL A 331 -11.70 -3.85 6.75
CA VAL A 331 -12.82 -3.70 7.67
C VAL A 331 -13.42 -2.30 7.56
N CYS A 332 -14.74 -2.22 7.41
CA CYS A 332 -15.45 -0.96 7.24
C CYS A 332 -16.08 -0.54 8.57
N SER A 333 -16.87 -1.44 9.16
CA SER A 333 -17.65 -1.22 10.38
C SER A 333 -16.97 -1.72 11.65
N PRO A 334 -17.38 -1.25 12.85
CA PRO A 334 -16.91 -1.81 14.11
C PRO A 334 -17.23 -3.31 14.24
N ALA A 335 -18.35 -3.76 13.67
CA ALA A 335 -18.71 -5.18 13.64
C ALA A 335 -17.72 -5.98 12.78
N ASP A 336 -17.30 -5.43 11.63
CA ASP A 336 -16.29 -6.05 10.76
C ASP A 336 -14.96 -6.17 11.52
N ALA A 337 -14.52 -5.09 12.20
CA ALA A 337 -13.28 -5.08 12.97
C ALA A 337 -13.29 -6.12 14.11
N LEU A 338 -14.41 -6.23 14.82
CA LEU A 338 -14.61 -7.23 15.89
C LEU A 338 -14.72 -8.66 15.32
N PHE A 339 -15.31 -8.82 14.15
CA PHE A 339 -15.38 -10.09 13.44
C PHE A 339 -13.96 -10.54 13.05
N THR A 340 -13.17 -9.70 12.38
CA THR A 340 -11.78 -9.99 12.05
C THR A 340 -10.96 -10.24 13.32
N PHE A 341 -11.13 -9.44 14.37
CA PHE A 341 -10.47 -9.66 15.66
C PHE A 341 -10.81 -11.05 16.23
N LYS A 342 -12.08 -11.46 16.22
CA LYS A 342 -12.49 -12.79 16.72
C LYS A 342 -11.85 -13.96 15.97
N HIS A 343 -11.69 -13.85 14.65
CA HIS A 343 -11.22 -14.94 13.79
C HIS A 343 -9.72 -14.94 13.53
N THR A 344 -9.00 -13.94 14.03
CA THR A 344 -7.55 -13.83 13.91
C THR A 344 -6.88 -13.89 15.29
N LEU A 345 -5.55 -13.89 15.31
CA LEU A 345 -4.76 -13.91 16.54
C LEU A 345 -4.17 -12.53 16.90
N ILE A 346 -4.79 -11.45 16.43
CA ILE A 346 -4.42 -10.07 16.80
C ILE A 346 -4.51 -9.91 18.33
N ASP A 347 -3.56 -9.17 18.90
CA ASP A 347 -3.39 -9.05 20.35
C ASP A 347 -4.36 -8.05 20.98
N ALA A 348 -4.66 -6.95 20.28
CA ALA A 348 -5.65 -5.97 20.70
C ALA A 348 -6.36 -5.31 19.51
N VAL A 349 -7.58 -4.83 19.72
CA VAL A 349 -8.27 -3.93 18.79
C VAL A 349 -8.68 -2.66 19.52
N ILE A 350 -8.41 -1.53 18.89
CA ILE A 350 -8.74 -0.20 19.37
C ILE A 350 -9.74 0.43 18.41
N LEU A 351 -10.97 0.60 18.89
CA LEU A 351 -12.10 1.20 18.17
C LEU A 351 -12.34 2.61 18.74
N GLN A 352 -11.79 3.63 18.09
CA GLN A 352 -11.70 4.98 18.63
C GLN A 352 -11.00 4.97 20.01
N ASN A 353 -11.73 5.17 21.10
CA ASN A 353 -11.19 5.13 22.46
C ASN A 353 -11.49 3.80 23.19
N PHE A 354 -12.19 2.87 22.58
CA PHE A 354 -12.45 1.56 23.17
C PHE A 354 -11.29 0.61 22.88
N VAL A 355 -10.76 0.00 23.92
CA VAL A 355 -9.67 -0.97 23.85
C VAL A 355 -10.18 -2.34 24.25
N ILE A 356 -9.92 -3.32 23.40
CA ILE A 356 -10.23 -4.73 23.64
C ILE A 356 -8.94 -5.52 23.46
N GLU A 357 -8.52 -6.23 24.49
CA GLU A 357 -7.30 -7.02 24.49
C GLU A 357 -7.66 -8.50 24.56
N ARG A 358 -6.88 -9.33 23.86
CA ARG A 358 -7.01 -10.78 23.97
C ARG A 358 -6.33 -11.25 25.26
N GLY A 359 -7.07 -11.96 26.10
CA GLY A 359 -6.53 -12.55 27.33
C GLY A 359 -6.81 -11.78 28.63
N ASN A 360 -7.78 -10.87 28.62
CA ASN A 360 -8.43 -10.36 29.84
C ASN A 360 -9.81 -10.97 30.03
#